data_AF-A0A7S1VVN5-F1
#
_entry.id   AF-A0A7S1VVN5-F1
#
_cell.length_a   1.000
_cell.length_b   1.000
_cell.length_c   1.000
_cell.angle_alpha   90.00
_cell.angle_beta   90.00
_cell.angle_gamma   90.00
#
_symmetry.space_group_name_H-M   'P 1'
#
loop_
_entity.id
_entity.type
_entity.pdbx_description
1 polymer ?
#
loop_
_entity_poly.entity_id
_entity_poly.type
_entity_poly.pdbx_seq_one_letter_code
_entity_poly.pdbx_strand_id
1 'polypeptide(L)'
;HAQEDRAVEALEKMLSASFGKSKTPCRLFDQLLAHEEEEGPTIPKHCVSVPRLHLSPCRSLVIGHVVETSNRVLRHFTKLDAFAVDSFMRVHVADEDGRQLFDTELTQPIETRIRSAMLHGIDENGKSFVFLAYSTSQLKEASYWAVALPAGWTVERMRGELGDFSCCQTPSMYAARVSQCLSTTFETLSAQRASPARSPSIRIGEVADLTGRGPRSNTRGLNQSISAFGVLQS
;
A
#
# COMPACT_ATOMS: atom_id res chain seq x y z
N HIS A 1 -14.25 -14.08 9.38
CA HIS A 1 -15.06 -14.81 10.38
C HIS A 1 -15.22 -14.03 11.68
N ALA A 2 -14.26 -13.99 12.63
CA ALA A 2 -14.50 -13.31 13.91
C ALA A 2 -14.86 -11.80 13.86
N GLN A 3 -14.35 -11.04 12.88
CA GLN A 3 -14.75 -9.64 12.67
C GLN A 3 -16.10 -9.49 11.96
N GLU A 4 -16.46 -10.43 11.08
CA GLU A 4 -17.75 -10.43 10.40
C GLU A 4 -18.87 -10.77 11.40
N ASP A 5 -18.63 -11.75 12.27
CA ASP A 5 -19.57 -12.14 13.33
C ASP A 5 -19.86 -10.98 14.29
N ARG A 6 -18.83 -10.19 14.63
CA ARG A 6 -18.98 -8.97 15.45
C ARG A 6 -19.73 -7.85 14.74
N ALA A 7 -19.48 -7.65 13.45
CA ALA A 7 -20.17 -6.64 12.66
C ALA A 7 -21.66 -7.00 12.53
N VAL A 8 -21.98 -8.29 12.34
CA VAL A 8 -23.36 -8.80 12.32
C VAL A 8 -24.01 -8.62 13.69
N GLU A 9 -23.33 -8.97 14.79
CA GLU A 9 -23.86 -8.79 16.15
C GLU A 9 -24.12 -7.30 16.48
N ALA A 10 -23.24 -6.39 16.04
CA ALA A 10 -23.44 -4.95 16.17
C ALA A 10 -24.65 -4.46 15.36
N LEU A 11 -24.83 -4.97 14.13
CA LEU A 11 -25.97 -4.66 13.28
C LEU A 11 -27.29 -5.21 13.85
N GLU A 12 -27.28 -6.41 14.43
CA GLU A 12 -28.43 -7.00 15.11
C GLU A 12 -28.79 -6.23 16.39
N LYS A 13 -27.79 -5.77 17.15
CA LYS A 13 -27.97 -4.83 18.27
C LYS A 13 -28.58 -3.50 17.80
N MET A 14 -28.15 -2.96 16.66
CA MET A 14 -28.75 -1.76 16.07
C MET A 14 -30.21 -1.97 15.67
N LEU A 15 -30.51 -3.09 14.99
CA LEU A 15 -31.85 -3.40 14.52
C LEU A 15 -32.80 -3.69 15.70
N SER A 16 -32.33 -4.36 16.75
CA SER A 16 -33.11 -4.61 17.96
C SER A 16 -33.33 -3.36 18.80
N ALA A 17 -32.36 -2.44 18.87
CA ALA A 17 -32.52 -1.12 19.50
C ALA A 17 -33.46 -0.17 18.71
N SER A 18 -33.60 -0.40 17.39
CA SER A 18 -34.39 0.41 16.47
C SER A 18 -35.92 0.19 16.57
N PHE A 19 -36.39 -0.96 17.09
CA PHE A 19 -37.83 -1.26 17.18
C PHE A 19 -38.61 -0.45 18.23
N GLY A 20 -37.99 0.55 18.87
CA GLY A 20 -38.64 1.45 19.82
C GLY A 20 -38.19 2.90 19.71
N LYS A 21 -38.76 3.67 18.77
CA LYS A 21 -38.91 5.14 18.83
C LYS A 21 -37.63 6.02 18.76
N SER A 22 -36.64 5.74 17.91
CA SER A 22 -35.62 6.77 17.58
C SER A 22 -35.86 7.39 16.21
N LYS A 23 -36.16 8.70 16.18
CA LYS A 23 -36.38 9.49 14.94
C LYS A 23 -35.08 9.87 14.21
N THR A 24 -33.92 9.41 14.66
CA THR A 24 -32.62 9.76 14.04
C THR A 24 -31.64 8.59 14.14
N PRO A 25 -31.55 7.75 13.10
CA PRO A 25 -30.55 6.67 13.03
C PRO A 25 -29.12 7.16 13.24
N CYS A 26 -28.80 8.37 12.80
CA CYS A 26 -27.49 9.00 12.97
C CYS A 26 -27.07 9.13 14.44
N ARG A 27 -28.00 9.47 15.36
CA ARG A 27 -27.66 9.63 16.78
C ARG A 27 -27.32 8.31 17.47
N LEU A 28 -27.93 7.21 17.03
CA LEU A 28 -27.56 5.86 17.50
C LEU A 28 -26.18 5.47 16.98
N PHE A 29 -25.87 5.83 15.73
CA PHE A 29 -24.53 5.65 15.15
C PHE A 29 -23.48 6.47 15.91
N ASP A 30 -23.76 7.74 16.22
CA ASP A 30 -22.88 8.60 17.02
C ASP A 30 -22.66 8.04 18.45
N GLN A 31 -23.71 7.49 19.06
CA GLN A 31 -23.62 6.84 20.38
C GLN A 31 -22.81 5.54 20.35
N LEU A 32 -22.93 4.74 19.29
CA LEU A 32 -22.14 3.52 19.13
C LEU A 32 -20.66 3.83 18.85
N LEU A 33 -20.38 4.81 17.99
CA LEU A 33 -19.02 5.31 17.76
C LEU A 33 -18.39 5.84 19.06
N ALA A 34 -19.19 6.47 19.93
CA ALA A 34 -18.74 6.93 21.25
C ALA A 34 -18.56 5.78 22.27
N HIS A 35 -19.16 4.62 22.04
CA HIS A 35 -19.00 3.42 22.88
C HIS A 35 -17.87 2.48 22.40
N GLU A 36 -17.27 2.75 21.23
CA GLU A 36 -16.12 2.01 20.68
C GLU A 36 -14.76 2.61 21.08
N GLU A 37 -14.68 3.41 22.15
CA GLU A 37 -13.40 3.73 22.81
C GLU A 37 -12.95 2.57 23.72
N GLU A 38 -13.01 1.32 23.26
CA GLU A 38 -12.14 0.29 23.83
C GLU A 38 -10.74 0.48 23.24
N GLU A 39 -9.71 0.44 24.09
CA GLU A 39 -8.31 0.47 23.60
C GLU A 39 -8.14 -0.61 22.54
N GLY A 40 -8.07 -0.17 21.28
CA GLY A 40 -7.95 -1.06 20.13
C GLY A 40 -6.74 -1.98 20.31
N PRO A 41 -6.73 -3.15 19.65
CA PRO A 41 -5.64 -4.11 19.78
C PRO A 41 -4.29 -3.42 19.57
N THR A 42 -3.40 -3.55 20.56
CA THR A 42 -2.08 -2.92 20.54
C THR A 42 -1.31 -3.38 19.29
N ILE A 43 -1.01 -2.44 18.38
CA ILE A 43 -0.31 -2.73 17.14
C ILE A 43 1.13 -3.17 17.47
N PRO A 44 1.62 -4.32 16.97
CA PRO A 44 3.00 -4.74 17.19
C PRO A 44 4.00 -3.68 16.72
N LYS A 45 5.14 -3.52 17.42
CA LYS A 45 6.15 -2.49 17.14
C LYS A 45 6.69 -2.47 15.69
N HIS A 46 6.62 -3.61 15.00
CA HIS A 46 7.10 -3.77 13.63
C HIS A 46 5.98 -3.60 12.58
N CYS A 47 4.76 -3.32 13.02
CA CYS A 47 3.60 -3.07 12.18
C CYS A 47 3.18 -1.60 12.27
N VAL A 48 2.41 -1.17 11.29
CA VAL A 48 1.91 0.19 11.17
C VAL A 48 0.50 0.13 10.59
N SER A 49 -0.39 0.95 11.15
CA SER A 49 -1.77 1.07 10.69
C SER A 49 -1.85 2.17 9.65
N VAL A 50 -2.07 1.80 8.38
CA VAL A 50 -2.08 2.73 7.24
C VAL A 50 -3.43 2.73 6.53
N PRO A 51 -3.91 3.88 6.02
CA PRO A 51 -5.12 3.91 5.23
C PRO A 51 -4.94 3.12 3.93
N ARG A 52 -5.99 2.37 3.57
CA ARG A 52 -6.09 1.63 2.32
C ARG A 52 -7.21 2.18 1.45
N LEU A 53 -6.88 2.45 0.21
CA LEU A 53 -7.81 2.84 -0.84
C LEU A 53 -7.97 1.72 -1.84
N HIS A 54 -9.22 1.40 -2.16
CA HIS A 54 -9.59 0.55 -3.27
C HIS A 54 -9.89 1.42 -4.48
N LEU A 55 -9.06 1.28 -5.51
CA LEU A 55 -9.26 1.94 -6.80
C LEU A 55 -9.87 0.93 -7.78
N SER A 56 -11.08 1.21 -8.22
CA SER A 56 -11.81 0.37 -9.16
C SER A 56 -12.15 1.10 -10.46
N PRO A 57 -12.59 0.38 -11.50
CA PRO A 57 -13.02 0.99 -12.76
C PRO A 57 -14.07 2.10 -12.62
N CYS A 58 -14.96 2.01 -11.62
CA CYS A 58 -16.06 2.97 -11.47
C CYS A 58 -15.86 3.95 -10.30
N ARG A 59 -15.09 3.60 -9.27
CA ARG A 59 -14.98 4.42 -8.05
C ARG A 59 -13.61 4.33 -7.36
N SER A 60 -13.40 5.20 -6.39
CA SER A 60 -12.34 5.10 -5.38
C SER A 60 -13.05 4.99 -4.03
N LEU A 61 -12.60 4.07 -3.18
CA LEU A 61 -13.22 3.83 -1.88
C LEU A 61 -12.15 3.66 -0.81
N VAL A 62 -12.16 4.51 0.21
CA VAL A 62 -11.32 4.33 1.40
C VAL A 62 -11.93 3.19 2.22
N ILE A 63 -11.20 2.07 2.32
CA ILE A 63 -11.66 0.90 3.07
C ILE A 63 -11.49 1.10 4.58
N GLY A 64 -10.52 1.94 4.97
CA GLY A 64 -10.15 2.18 6.36
C GLY A 64 -8.66 1.96 6.58
N HIS A 65 -8.25 1.87 7.84
CA HIS A 65 -6.86 1.59 8.19
C HIS A 65 -6.63 0.08 8.30
N VAL A 66 -5.54 -0.38 7.69
CA VAL A 66 -5.11 -1.78 7.73
C VAL A 66 -3.74 -1.86 8.38
N VAL A 67 -3.58 -2.79 9.31
CA VAL A 67 -2.30 -3.08 9.94
C VAL A 67 -1.42 -3.84 8.94
N GLU A 68 -0.32 -3.21 8.53
CA GLU A 68 0.67 -3.82 7.65
C GLU A 68 2.03 -3.91 8.35
N THR A 69 2.84 -4.90 7.98
CA THR A 69 4.25 -4.94 8.40
C THR A 69 4.97 -3.72 7.85
N SER A 70 5.66 -2.99 8.73
CA SER A 70 6.35 -1.77 8.37
C SER A 70 7.47 -2.03 7.35
N ASN A 71 7.78 -1.01 6.55
CA ASN A 71 8.89 -1.00 5.60
C ASN A 71 9.86 0.16 5.87
N ARG A 72 11.01 0.21 5.18
CA ARG A 72 12.06 1.22 5.43
C ARG A 72 11.56 2.63 5.15
N VAL A 73 10.74 2.82 4.11
CA VAL A 73 10.16 4.13 3.76
C VAL A 73 9.32 4.66 4.91
N LEU A 74 8.33 3.89 5.36
CA LEU A 74 7.47 4.31 6.46
C LEU A 74 8.29 4.61 7.72
N ARG A 75 9.21 3.71 8.10
CA ARG A 75 10.04 3.92 9.30
C ARG A 75 10.90 5.17 9.23
N HIS A 76 11.49 5.45 8.07
CA HIS A 76 12.33 6.63 7.89
C HIS A 76 11.51 7.90 8.08
N PHE A 77 10.46 8.07 7.27
CA PHE A 77 9.72 9.33 7.25
C PHE A 77 8.83 9.54 8.47
N THR A 78 8.22 8.47 9.03
CA THR A 78 7.36 8.64 10.20
C THR A 78 8.13 8.80 11.50
N LYS A 79 9.34 8.21 11.61
CA LYS A 79 10.15 8.31 12.84
C LYS A 79 11.16 9.46 12.80
N LEU A 80 11.78 9.73 11.66
CA LEU A 80 12.89 10.69 11.55
C LEU A 80 12.41 12.05 11.04
N ASP A 81 11.60 12.06 9.99
CA ASP A 81 11.13 13.29 9.34
C ASP A 81 9.75 13.76 9.81
N ALA A 82 9.22 13.13 10.87
CA ALA A 82 7.96 13.47 11.53
C ALA A 82 6.73 13.49 10.60
N PHE A 83 6.72 12.67 9.55
CA PHE A 83 5.52 12.46 8.74
C PHE A 83 4.46 11.75 9.56
N ALA A 84 3.22 12.22 9.44
CA ALA A 84 2.09 11.49 9.99
C ALA A 84 1.88 10.19 9.18
N VAL A 85 1.52 9.10 9.86
CA VAL A 85 1.32 7.78 9.21
C VAL A 85 0.20 7.84 8.17
N ASP A 86 -0.82 8.65 8.44
CA ASP A 86 -1.95 8.93 7.57
C ASP A 86 -1.59 9.81 6.34
N SER A 87 -0.34 10.26 6.22
CA SER A 87 0.21 10.81 4.97
C SER A 87 0.57 9.71 3.98
N PHE A 88 0.63 8.44 4.39
CA PHE A 88 0.89 7.32 3.49
C PHE A 88 -0.38 6.55 3.24
N MET A 89 -0.60 6.12 2.00
CA MET A 89 -1.78 5.37 1.62
C MET A 89 -1.41 4.17 0.75
N ARG A 90 -1.95 3.01 1.10
CA ARG A 90 -1.92 1.82 0.25
C ARG A 90 -3.04 1.92 -0.76
N VAL A 91 -2.73 2.00 -2.05
CA VAL A 91 -3.74 1.93 -3.11
C VAL A 91 -3.74 0.53 -3.71
N HIS A 92 -4.89 -0.13 -3.72
CA HIS A 92 -5.11 -1.45 -4.29
C HIS A 92 -6.05 -1.32 -5.50
N VAL A 93 -5.60 -1.81 -6.66
CA VAL A 93 -6.35 -1.74 -7.91
C VAL A 93 -7.05 -3.07 -8.16
N ALA A 94 -8.38 -3.05 -8.13
CA ALA A 94 -9.21 -4.23 -8.28
C ALA A 94 -10.56 -3.87 -8.90
N ASP A 95 -11.35 -4.88 -9.29
CA ASP A 95 -12.75 -4.66 -9.68
C ASP A 95 -13.60 -4.22 -8.49
N GLU A 96 -14.89 -3.98 -8.71
CA GLU A 96 -15.81 -3.48 -7.68
C GLU A 96 -15.99 -4.44 -6.49
N ASP A 97 -15.76 -5.74 -6.71
CA ASP A 97 -15.89 -6.81 -5.73
C ASP A 97 -14.55 -7.14 -5.05
N GLY A 98 -13.47 -6.43 -5.39
CA GLY A 98 -12.14 -6.63 -4.83
C GLY A 98 -11.34 -7.75 -5.48
N ARG A 99 -11.82 -8.30 -6.58
CA ARG A 99 -11.05 -9.26 -7.38
C ARG A 99 -10.05 -8.52 -8.26
N GLN A 100 -8.89 -9.13 -8.41
CA GLN A 100 -7.85 -8.61 -9.28
C GLN A 100 -8.35 -8.51 -10.74
N LEU A 101 -8.08 -7.36 -11.37
CA LEU A 101 -8.35 -7.13 -12.78
C LEU A 101 -7.34 -7.88 -13.65
N PHE A 102 -7.83 -8.63 -14.63
CA PHE A 102 -7.00 -9.29 -15.64
C PHE A 102 -6.90 -8.46 -16.92
N ASP A 103 -5.89 -8.77 -17.75
CA ASP A 103 -5.62 -8.00 -18.99
C ASP A 103 -6.81 -7.99 -19.96
N THR A 104 -7.60 -9.06 -19.96
CA THR A 104 -8.82 -9.18 -20.76
C THR A 104 -9.91 -8.19 -20.36
N GLU A 105 -9.80 -7.61 -19.17
CA GLU A 105 -10.79 -6.72 -18.56
C GLU A 105 -10.33 -5.25 -18.59
N LEU A 106 -9.05 -5.00 -18.88
CA LEU A 106 -8.45 -3.66 -18.99
C LEU A 106 -8.79 -3.01 -20.33
N THR A 107 -10.04 -2.58 -20.46
CA THR A 107 -10.43 -1.73 -21.59
C THR A 107 -9.73 -0.36 -21.51
N GLN A 108 -9.59 0.32 -22.64
CA GLN A 108 -8.96 1.65 -22.71
C GLN A 108 -9.50 2.67 -21.68
N PRO A 109 -10.82 2.77 -21.41
CA PRO A 109 -11.34 3.67 -20.39
C PRO A 109 -10.85 3.31 -18.97
N ILE A 110 -10.77 2.02 -18.65
CA ILE A 110 -10.33 1.52 -17.34
C ILE A 110 -8.84 1.81 -17.16
N GLU A 111 -8.04 1.51 -18.17
CA GLU A 111 -6.61 1.80 -18.16
C GLU A 111 -6.34 3.31 -18.02
N THR A 112 -7.11 4.13 -18.75
CA THR A 112 -7.01 5.60 -18.68
C THR A 112 -7.35 6.12 -17.29
N ARG A 113 -8.40 5.58 -16.65
CA ARG A 113 -8.76 5.94 -15.27
C ARG A 113 -7.66 5.60 -14.28
N ILE A 114 -7.15 4.36 -14.31
CA ILE A 114 -6.09 3.92 -13.40
C ILE A 114 -4.84 4.78 -13.60
N ARG A 115 -4.45 5.01 -14.85
CA ARG A 115 -3.31 5.88 -15.20
C ARG A 115 -3.53 7.31 -14.72
N SER A 116 -4.72 7.85 -14.89
CA SER A 116 -5.07 9.21 -14.45
C SER A 116 -4.91 9.36 -12.93
N ALA A 117 -5.42 8.40 -12.15
CA ALA A 117 -5.26 8.38 -10.70
C ALA A 117 -3.78 8.30 -10.27
N MET A 118 -2.95 7.57 -11.02
CA MET A 118 -1.51 7.51 -10.75
C MET A 118 -0.78 8.80 -11.14
N LEU A 119 -1.12 9.40 -12.28
CA LEU A 119 -0.50 10.63 -12.82
C LEU A 119 -0.83 11.88 -12.02
N HIS A 120 -2.12 12.05 -11.71
CA HIS A 120 -2.65 13.27 -11.11
C HIS A 120 -2.81 13.15 -9.60
N GLY A 121 -2.62 11.96 -9.06
CA GLY A 121 -2.87 11.67 -7.65
C GLY A 121 -4.35 11.43 -7.35
N ILE A 122 -4.63 11.27 -6.07
CA ILE A 122 -5.95 10.96 -5.54
C ILE A 122 -6.22 11.90 -4.36
N ASP A 123 -7.32 12.64 -4.43
CA ASP A 123 -7.74 13.55 -3.36
C ASP A 123 -8.71 12.84 -2.42
N GLU A 124 -8.30 12.63 -1.17
CA GLU A 124 -9.11 11.96 -0.14
C GLU A 124 -8.90 12.62 1.22
N ASN A 125 -9.98 12.81 2.00
CA ASN A 125 -9.94 13.41 3.34
C ASN A 125 -9.17 14.74 3.42
N GLY A 126 -9.28 15.59 2.40
CA GLY A 126 -8.60 16.89 2.36
C GLY A 126 -7.09 16.82 2.11
N LYS A 127 -6.56 15.64 1.74
CA LYS A 127 -5.17 15.43 1.35
C LYS A 127 -5.09 14.98 -0.11
N SER A 128 -4.05 15.43 -0.81
CA SER A 128 -3.74 14.97 -2.17
C SER A 128 -2.62 13.95 -2.11
N PHE A 129 -2.92 12.71 -2.49
CA PHE A 129 -1.99 11.58 -2.47
C PHE A 129 -1.39 11.38 -3.85
N VAL A 130 -0.07 11.52 -3.96
CA VAL A 130 0.68 11.29 -5.20
C VAL A 130 1.37 9.95 -5.18
N PHE A 131 1.57 9.34 -6.35
CA PHE A 131 2.26 8.06 -6.47
C PHE A 131 3.69 8.15 -5.92
N LEU A 132 4.03 7.25 -5.00
CA LEU A 132 5.37 7.16 -4.43
C LEU A 132 6.20 6.08 -5.13
N ALA A 133 5.81 4.82 -4.95
CA ALA A 133 6.46 3.65 -5.53
C ALA A 133 5.65 2.36 -5.22
N TYR A 134 6.08 1.24 -5.79
CA TYR A 134 5.60 -0.10 -5.45
C TYR A 134 6.79 -1.01 -5.18
N SER A 135 6.58 -2.13 -4.48
CA SER A 135 7.51 -3.26 -4.42
C SER A 135 7.05 -4.37 -5.37
N THR A 136 7.90 -5.39 -5.59
CA THR A 136 7.54 -6.53 -6.43
C THR A 136 6.33 -7.32 -5.89
N SER A 137 6.20 -7.44 -4.57
CA SER A 137 5.04 -8.08 -3.94
C SER A 137 3.75 -7.27 -4.21
N GLN A 138 3.85 -5.96 -4.07
CA GLN A 138 2.73 -5.03 -4.24
C GLN A 138 2.28 -4.99 -5.70
N LEU A 139 3.23 -5.04 -6.64
CA LEU A 139 2.91 -5.17 -8.05
C LEU A 139 2.13 -6.47 -8.35
N LYS A 140 2.48 -7.60 -7.72
CA LYS A 140 1.72 -8.86 -7.89
C LYS A 140 0.29 -8.74 -7.36
N GLU A 141 0.12 -8.00 -6.28
CA GLU A 141 -1.16 -7.66 -5.66
C GLU A 141 -1.87 -6.47 -6.32
N ALA A 142 -1.40 -6.00 -7.49
CA ALA A 142 -1.95 -4.81 -8.16
C ALA A 142 -2.07 -3.58 -7.23
N SER A 143 -1.09 -3.38 -6.36
CA SER A 143 -1.07 -2.30 -5.37
C SER A 143 0.20 -1.45 -5.45
N TYR A 144 0.08 -0.23 -4.94
CA TYR A 144 1.19 0.72 -4.83
C TYR A 144 1.05 1.61 -3.60
N TRP A 145 2.13 2.32 -3.26
CA TRP A 145 2.12 3.33 -2.22
C TRP A 145 1.92 4.72 -2.83
N ALA A 146 1.02 5.47 -2.23
CA ALA A 146 0.85 6.90 -2.47
C ALA A 146 1.17 7.68 -1.18
N VAL A 147 1.53 8.95 -1.33
CA VAL A 147 1.91 9.83 -0.22
C VAL A 147 1.30 11.22 -0.39
N ALA A 148 0.76 11.76 0.70
CA ALA A 148 0.41 13.16 0.84
C ALA A 148 1.62 13.91 1.42
N LEU A 149 2.26 14.72 0.58
CA LEU A 149 3.50 15.40 0.94
C LEU A 149 3.24 16.63 1.83
N PRO A 150 3.96 16.79 2.95
CA PRO A 150 3.94 18.03 3.71
C PRO A 150 4.52 19.20 2.90
N ALA A 151 4.25 20.43 3.36
CA ALA A 151 4.81 21.62 2.74
C ALA A 151 6.36 21.56 2.68
N GLY A 152 6.93 21.88 1.53
CA GLY A 152 8.37 21.84 1.30
C GLY A 152 8.96 20.46 0.96
N TRP A 153 8.11 19.44 0.84
CA TRP A 153 8.48 18.12 0.33
C TRP A 153 8.02 17.92 -1.12
N THR A 154 8.85 17.22 -1.89
CA THR A 154 8.51 16.70 -3.23
C THR A 154 8.77 15.20 -3.26
N VAL A 155 8.19 14.49 -4.23
CA VAL A 155 8.41 13.05 -4.40
C VAL A 155 9.89 12.77 -4.71
N GLU A 156 10.52 13.63 -5.50
CA GLU A 156 11.93 13.53 -5.88
C GLU A 156 12.84 13.68 -4.67
N ARG A 157 12.56 14.67 -3.82
CA ARG A 157 13.29 14.86 -2.56
C ARG A 157 13.13 13.64 -1.66
N MET A 158 11.90 13.18 -1.48
CA MET A 158 11.60 11.99 -0.68
C MET A 158 12.32 10.75 -1.19
N ARG A 159 12.35 10.52 -2.50
CA ARG A 159 13.11 9.42 -3.09
C ARG A 159 14.62 9.61 -2.93
N GLY A 160 15.14 10.84 -2.97
CA GLY A 160 16.55 11.14 -2.69
C GLY A 160 16.99 10.76 -1.27
N GLU A 161 16.12 10.94 -0.27
CA GLU A 161 16.40 10.53 1.11
C GLU A 161 16.44 9.00 1.29
N LEU A 162 15.87 8.22 0.35
CA LEU A 162 15.93 6.76 0.40
C LEU A 162 17.34 6.22 0.11
N GLY A 163 18.16 6.99 -0.61
CA GLY A 163 19.55 6.67 -0.89
C GLY A 163 20.06 7.28 -2.19
N ASP A 164 21.37 7.11 -2.44
CA ASP A 164 21.99 7.51 -3.69
C ASP A 164 21.69 6.49 -4.80
N PHE A 165 20.93 6.93 -5.81
CA PHE A 165 20.57 6.15 -6.98
C PHE A 165 21.26 6.63 -8.26
N SER A 166 22.30 7.47 -8.16
CA SER A 166 23.05 8.01 -9.31
C SER A 166 23.63 6.94 -10.25
N CYS A 167 23.89 5.73 -9.73
CA CYS A 167 24.36 4.59 -10.51
C CYS A 167 23.27 3.92 -11.36
N CYS A 168 22.00 4.26 -11.18
CA CYS A 168 20.88 3.70 -11.92
C CYS A 168 20.75 4.39 -13.27
N GLN A 169 21.31 3.79 -14.32
CA GLN A 169 21.32 4.36 -15.67
C GLN A 169 20.00 4.19 -16.43
N THR A 170 19.05 3.42 -15.90
CA THR A 170 17.74 3.23 -16.51
C THR A 170 16.63 3.41 -15.48
N PRO A 171 15.47 3.94 -15.90
CA PRO A 171 14.36 4.13 -14.97
C PRO A 171 13.83 2.81 -14.39
N SER A 172 13.94 1.70 -15.13
CA SER A 172 13.65 0.36 -14.59
C SER A 172 14.56 -0.05 -13.42
N MET A 173 15.86 0.25 -13.52
CA MET A 173 16.79 -0.02 -12.42
C MET A 173 16.54 0.91 -11.23
N TYR A 174 16.26 2.18 -11.49
CA TYR A 174 15.92 3.14 -10.44
C TYR A 174 14.66 2.69 -9.69
N ALA A 175 13.56 2.39 -10.40
CA ALA A 175 12.32 1.91 -9.82
C ALA A 175 12.57 0.66 -8.97
N ALA A 176 13.34 -0.30 -9.48
CA ALA A 176 13.70 -1.51 -8.73
C ALA A 176 14.50 -1.22 -7.44
N ARG A 177 15.37 -0.19 -7.42
CA ARG A 177 16.11 0.22 -6.22
C ARG A 177 15.22 0.92 -5.21
N VAL A 178 14.33 1.82 -5.64
CA VAL A 178 13.32 2.43 -4.77
C VAL A 178 12.40 1.36 -4.17
N SER A 179 11.95 0.40 -4.98
CA SER A 179 11.11 -0.73 -4.56
C SER A 179 11.71 -1.55 -3.41
N GLN A 180 13.04 -1.66 -3.32
CA GLN A 180 13.71 -2.41 -2.24
C GLN A 180 13.45 -1.79 -0.87
N CYS A 181 13.26 -0.47 -0.79
CA CYS A 181 12.95 0.22 0.45
C CYS A 181 11.52 -0.06 0.94
N LEU A 182 10.64 -0.54 0.05
CA LEU A 182 9.24 -0.86 0.33
C LEU A 182 9.01 -2.34 0.67
N SER A 183 10.07 -3.16 0.67
CA SER A 183 10.00 -4.53 1.13
C SER A 183 9.78 -4.59 2.64
N THR A 184 8.88 -5.48 3.06
CA THR A 184 8.65 -5.79 4.48
C THR A 184 9.93 -6.36 5.05
N THR A 185 10.47 -5.68 6.06
CA THR A 185 11.75 -6.02 6.67
C THR A 185 11.64 -5.80 8.17
N PHE A 186 12.09 -6.77 8.95
CA PHE A 186 12.29 -6.60 10.38
C PHE A 186 13.56 -5.76 10.59
N GLU A 187 13.52 -4.77 11.49
CA GLU A 187 14.73 -4.06 11.90
C GLU A 187 15.67 -5.07 12.56
N THR A 188 16.76 -5.43 11.88
CA THR A 188 17.90 -6.09 12.52
C THR A 188 18.74 -5.02 13.22
N LEU A 189 19.12 -5.29 14.47
CA LEU A 189 19.97 -4.41 15.28
C LEU A 189 21.16 -3.93 14.44
N SER A 190 21.41 -2.62 14.45
CA SER A 190 22.49 -2.00 13.69
C SER A 190 23.83 -2.67 14.03
N ALA A 191 24.40 -3.40 13.08
CA ALA A 191 25.73 -3.96 13.24
C ALA A 191 26.71 -2.80 13.44
N GLN A 192 27.38 -2.76 14.59
CA GLN A 192 28.54 -1.91 14.78
C GLN A 192 29.52 -2.19 13.65
N ARG A 193 29.99 -1.10 13.03
CA ARG A 193 30.74 -1.04 11.79
C ARG A 193 32.11 -1.73 11.96
N ALA A 194 32.14 -3.06 11.90
CA ALA A 194 33.34 -3.82 11.69
C ALA A 194 33.65 -3.83 10.18
N SER A 195 34.88 -3.49 9.82
CA SER A 195 35.41 -3.45 8.46
C SER A 195 35.06 -4.75 7.71
N PRO A 196 34.62 -4.71 6.44
CA PRO A 196 34.26 -5.92 5.74
C PRO A 196 35.53 -6.75 5.47
N ALA A 197 35.69 -7.84 6.22
CA ALA A 197 36.58 -8.93 5.82
C ALA A 197 36.02 -9.51 4.52
N ARG A 198 36.85 -9.54 3.49
CA ARG A 198 36.50 -9.92 2.12
C ARG A 198 36.29 -11.44 2.07
N SER A 199 35.05 -11.88 2.26
CA SER A 199 34.64 -13.28 2.12
C SER A 199 34.78 -13.73 0.64
N PRO A 200 35.17 -14.99 0.37
CA PRO A 200 35.40 -15.45 -0.99
C PRO A 200 34.08 -15.55 -1.78
N SER A 201 34.15 -15.22 -3.06
CA SER A 201 33.04 -15.27 -4.01
C SER A 201 32.51 -16.70 -4.18
N ILE A 202 31.27 -16.94 -3.76
CA ILE A 202 30.53 -18.16 -4.07
C ILE A 202 30.17 -18.10 -5.57
N ARG A 203 30.65 -19.07 -6.37
CA ARG A 203 30.19 -19.26 -7.74
C ARG A 203 28.89 -20.07 -7.69
N ILE A 204 27.80 -19.50 -8.20
CA ILE A 204 26.54 -20.23 -8.40
C ILE A 204 26.74 -21.13 -9.61
N GLY A 205 26.84 -22.44 -9.37
CA GLY A 205 26.74 -23.46 -10.40
C GLY A 205 25.27 -23.66 -10.79
N GLU A 206 25.04 -23.82 -12.09
CA GLU A 206 23.74 -24.08 -12.69
C GLU A 206 23.11 -25.35 -12.09
N VAL A 207 21.94 -25.20 -11.45
CA VAL A 207 21.10 -26.32 -11.02
C VAL A 207 19.92 -26.38 -11.99
N ALA A 208 19.87 -27.46 -12.76
CA ALA A 208 18.75 -27.76 -13.63
C ALA A 208 17.59 -28.39 -12.84
N ASP A 209 16.40 -27.96 -13.27
CA ASP A 209 15.09 -28.59 -13.19
C ASP A 209 14.28 -28.51 -11.89
N LEU A 210 13.08 -27.95 -12.00
CA LEU A 210 11.80 -28.55 -11.59
C LEU A 210 10.67 -27.70 -12.21
N THR A 211 10.03 -28.27 -13.22
CA THR A 211 8.89 -27.71 -13.95
C THR A 211 7.62 -27.63 -13.06
N GLY A 212 7.48 -26.53 -12.32
CA GLY A 212 6.22 -26.17 -11.65
C GLY A 212 5.37 -25.25 -12.54
N ARG A 213 4.57 -25.80 -13.47
CA ARG A 213 3.52 -25.03 -14.16
C ARG A 213 2.29 -24.90 -13.26
N GLY A 214 2.26 -23.84 -12.44
CA GLY A 214 0.99 -23.28 -11.95
C GLY A 214 0.26 -22.54 -13.07
N PRO A 215 -1.08 -22.39 -13.01
CA PRO A 215 -1.84 -21.68 -14.03
C PRO A 215 -1.32 -20.23 -14.12
N ARG A 216 -0.90 -19.83 -15.33
CA ARG A 216 -0.45 -18.47 -15.61
C ARG A 216 -1.68 -17.55 -15.60
N SER A 217 -1.94 -16.91 -14.47
CA SER A 217 -2.89 -15.78 -14.39
C SER A 217 -2.35 -14.61 -15.23
N ASN A 218 -3.14 -14.12 -16.17
CA ASN A 218 -2.74 -13.12 -17.16
C ASN A 218 -3.04 -11.70 -16.65
N THR A 219 -2.27 -11.24 -15.65
CA THR A 219 -2.34 -9.89 -15.06
C THR A 219 -1.22 -8.97 -15.58
N ARG A 220 -0.65 -9.27 -16.76
CA ARG A 220 0.60 -8.66 -17.22
C ARG A 220 0.43 -7.19 -17.56
N GLY A 221 -0.67 -6.81 -18.18
CA GLY A 221 -1.04 -5.47 -18.61
C GLY A 221 -1.24 -4.50 -17.46
N LEU A 222 -1.98 -4.87 -16.40
CA LEU A 222 -2.13 -3.97 -15.23
C LEU A 222 -0.79 -3.75 -14.53
N ASN A 223 -0.05 -4.84 -14.32
CA ASN A 223 1.27 -4.78 -13.69
C ASN A 223 2.28 -4.07 -14.59
N GLN A 224 2.17 -4.20 -15.92
CA GLN A 224 2.95 -3.40 -16.87
C GLN A 224 2.57 -1.94 -16.82
N SER A 225 1.30 -1.58 -16.67
CA SER A 225 0.87 -0.18 -16.55
C SER A 225 1.39 0.47 -15.28
N ILE A 226 1.24 -0.20 -14.13
CA ILE A 226 1.79 0.28 -12.86
C ILE A 226 3.32 0.35 -12.93
N SER A 227 3.96 -0.68 -13.52
CA SER A 227 5.41 -0.72 -13.63
C SER A 227 5.96 0.32 -14.60
N ALA A 228 5.36 0.49 -15.77
CA ALA A 228 5.74 1.49 -16.75
C ALA A 228 5.56 2.90 -16.19
N PHE A 229 4.51 3.13 -15.41
CA PHE A 229 4.32 4.38 -14.71
C PHE A 229 5.46 4.67 -13.72
N GLY A 230 5.83 3.69 -12.89
CA GLY A 230 6.96 3.85 -11.96
C GLY A 230 8.27 4.18 -12.65
N VAL A 231 8.49 3.63 -13.86
CA VAL A 231 9.63 3.92 -14.74
C VAL A 231 9.54 5.34 -15.33
N LEU A 232 8.37 5.81 -15.74
CA LEU A 232 8.21 7.15 -16.31
C LEU A 232 8.41 8.28 -15.30
N GLN A 233 8.20 8.00 -14.01
CA GLN A 233 8.37 8.97 -12.92
C GLN A 233 9.79 8.97 -12.34
N SER A 234 10.73 8.19 -12.89
CA SER A 234 12.09 8.00 -12.38
C SER A 234 13.18 8.57 -13.27
#